data_AF-A0A950ZS41-F1
#
_entry.id   AF-A0A950ZS41-F1
#
_cell.length_a   1.000
_cell.length_b   1.000
_cell.length_c   1.000
_cell.angle_alpha   90.00
_cell.angle_beta   90.00
_cell.angle_gamma   90.00
#
_symmetry.space_group_name_H-M   'P 1'
#
loop_
_entity.id
_entity.type
_entity.pdbx_description
1 polymer ?
#
loop_
_entity_poly.entity_id
_entity_poly.type
_entity_poly.pdbx_seq_one_letter_code
_entity_poly.pdbx_strand_id
1 'polypeptide(L)' 'AVELVDPNATGSAYYDNAVALGTRVIARCVANGQLPRRLNNTLCLAPPLISSEEQLTRLVDVLGEAIRAESQAG' A
#
# COMPACT_ATOMS: atom_id res chain seq x y z
N ALA A 1 -13.91 -7.84 -1.50
CA ALA A 1 -14.08 -8.21 -2.91
C ALA A 1 -13.26 -7.25 -3.76
N VAL A 2 -12.57 -7.71 -4.80
CA VAL A 2 -11.85 -6.82 -5.74
C VAL A 2 -12.82 -6.52 -6.88
N GLU A 3 -13.35 -5.30 -6.92
CA GLU A 3 -14.21 -4.84 -8.01
C GLU A 3 -13.33 -4.37 -9.17
N LEU A 4 -13.55 -4.90 -10.37
CA LEU A 4 -12.85 -4.48 -11.58
C LEU A 4 -13.52 -3.20 -12.10
N VAL A 5 -12.81 -2.08 -12.06
CA VAL A 5 -13.32 -0.78 -12.54
C VAL A 5 -12.76 -0.50 -13.95
N ASP A 6 -13.64 -0.12 -14.88
CA ASP A 6 -13.26 0.33 -16.21
C ASP A 6 -12.55 1.69 -16.13
N PRO A 7 -11.26 1.78 -16.56
CA PRO A 7 -10.48 3.02 -16.47
C PRO A 7 -10.97 4.13 -17.42
N ASN A 8 -11.87 3.84 -18.37
CA ASN A 8 -12.33 4.80 -19.37
C ASN A 8 -13.78 5.28 -19.15
N ALA A 9 -14.47 4.76 -18.13
CA ALA A 9 -15.84 5.15 -17.82
C ALA A 9 -15.91 6.63 -17.39
N THR A 10 -16.65 7.44 -18.12
CA THR A 10 -16.85 8.86 -17.81
C THR A 10 -17.76 8.97 -16.58
N GLY A 11 -17.21 9.46 -15.47
CA GLY A 11 -17.91 9.50 -14.18
C GLY A 11 -17.76 8.24 -13.33
N SER A 12 -16.89 7.28 -13.69
CA SER A 12 -16.42 6.30 -12.70
C SER A 12 -15.69 7.09 -11.62
N ALA A 13 -16.21 6.98 -10.40
CA ALA A 13 -15.65 7.64 -9.25
C ALA A 13 -14.14 7.38 -9.24
N TYR A 14 -13.35 8.45 -9.24
CA TYR A 14 -12.08 8.46 -8.54
C TYR A 14 -12.40 7.87 -7.17
N TYR A 15 -12.12 6.58 -6.96
CA TYR A 15 -12.47 5.89 -5.73
C TYR A 15 -11.60 6.50 -4.62
N ASP A 16 -12.11 7.57 -3.98
CA ASP A 16 -11.40 8.35 -2.97
C ASP A 16 -11.21 7.56 -1.66
N ASN A 17 -11.93 6.43 -1.53
CA ASN A 17 -11.78 5.47 -0.42
C ASN A 17 -10.34 4.92 -0.32
N ALA A 18 -9.62 4.85 -1.45
CA ALA A 18 -8.24 4.38 -1.49
C ALA A 18 -7.28 5.33 -0.75
N VAL A 19 -7.60 6.62 -0.65
CA VAL A 19 -6.76 7.62 0.04
C VAL A 19 -6.73 7.33 1.55
N ALA A 20 -7.89 7.03 2.14
CA ALA A 20 -8.00 6.72 3.56
C ALA A 20 -7.31 5.39 3.90
N LEU A 21 -7.55 4.34 3.09
CA LEU A 21 -6.89 3.04 3.29
C LEU A 21 -5.37 3.13 3.13
N GLY A 22 -4.91 3.75 2.04
CA GLY A 22 -3.48 3.92 1.78
C GLY A 22 -2.76 4.69 2.89
N THR A 23 -3.41 5.70 3.48
CA THR A 23 -2.87 6.45 4.62
C THR A 23 -2.71 5.56 5.86
N ARG A 24 -3.70 4.71 6.18
CA ARG A 24 -3.61 3.78 7.31
C ARG A 24 -2.54 2.71 7.09
N VAL A 25 -2.44 2.16 5.89
CA VAL A 25 -1.40 1.20 5.52
C VAL A 25 -0.01 1.81 5.70
N ILE A 26 0.21 3.04 5.24
CA ILE A 26 1.49 3.75 5.43
C ILE A 26 1.78 3.94 6.92
N ALA A 27 0.81 4.42 7.70
CA ALA A 27 1.00 4.65 9.14
C ALA A 27 1.44 3.36 9.86
N ARG A 28 0.85 2.22 9.48
CA ARG A 28 1.22 0.91 10.02
C ARG A 28 2.61 0.46 9.53
N CYS A 29 2.97 0.68 8.26
CA CYS A 29 4.33 0.42 7.78
C CYS A 29 5.36 1.23 8.58
N VAL A 30 5.10 2.53 8.82
CA VAL A 30 5.99 3.43 9.58
C VAL A 30 6.17 2.93 11.01
N ALA A 31 5.09 2.51 11.67
CA ALA A 31 5.15 1.91 13.02
C ALA A 31 5.99 0.63 13.07
N ASN A 32 6.18 -0.05 11.94
CA ASN A 32 6.99 -1.26 11.80
C ASN A 32 8.38 -1.02 11.16
N GLY A 33 8.82 0.25 11.11
CA GLY A 33 10.16 0.60 10.63
C GLY A 33 10.31 0.64 9.10
N GLN A 34 9.22 0.65 8.35
CA GLN A 34 9.22 0.75 6.89
C GLN A 34 8.68 2.12 6.44
N LEU A 35 9.40 2.78 5.53
CA LEU A 35 9.04 4.12 5.03
C LEU A 35 8.62 4.09 3.56
N PRO A 36 7.39 3.65 3.24
CA PRO A 36 6.86 3.72 1.88
C PRO A 36 6.51 5.16 1.49
N ARG A 37 6.61 5.47 0.19
CA ARG A 37 6.17 6.75 -0.37
C ARG A 37 4.80 6.60 -1.03
N ARG A 38 3.82 7.41 -0.63
CA ARG A 38 2.56 7.53 -1.38
C ARG A 38 2.77 8.36 -2.63
N LEU A 39 2.28 7.84 -3.76
CA LEU A 39 2.17 8.53 -5.04
C LEU A 39 0.72 8.35 -5.52
N ASN A 40 -0.17 9.26 -5.16
CA ASN A 40 -1.63 9.13 -5.37
C ASN A 40 -2.18 7.80 -4.80
N ASN A 41 -2.61 6.89 -5.66
CA ASN A 41 -3.14 5.57 -5.31
C ASN A 41 -2.08 4.47 -5.32
N THR A 42 -0.80 4.83 -5.44
CA THR A 42 0.33 3.90 -5.44
C THR A 42 1.15 4.05 -4.16
N LEU A 43 1.56 2.92 -3.59
CA LEU A 43 2.62 2.88 -2.57
C LEU A 43 3.91 2.43 -3.25
N CYS A 44 4.93 3.28 -3.18
CA CYS A 44 6.25 3.01 -3.74
C CYS A 44 7.19 2.53 -2.62
N LEU A 45 7.86 1.41 -2.89
CA LEU A 45 8.95 0.87 -2.10
C LEU A 45 10.19 0.85 -2.99
N ALA A 46 11.21 1.61 -2.59
CA ALA A 46 12.48 1.72 -3.31
C ALA A 46 13.62 1.40 -2.33
N PRO A 47 13.86 0.11 -2.02
CA PRO A 47 14.96 -0.28 -1.15
C PRO A 47 16.32 0.02 -1.80
N PRO A 48 17.41 0.15 -1.00
CA PRO A 48 18.77 0.24 -1.53
C PRO A 48 19.13 -0.95 -2.42
N LEU A 49 19.96 -0.72 -3.45
CA LEU A 49 20.44 -1.80 -4.33
C LEU A 49 21.28 -2.86 -3.60
N ILE A 50 21.83 -2.51 -2.44
CA ILE A 50 22.62 -3.39 -1.58
C ILE A 50 21.76 -4.29 -0.69
N SER A 51 20.43 -4.18 -0.76
CA SER A 51 19.54 -4.97 0.09
C SER A 51 19.68 -6.47 -0.16
N SER A 52 19.77 -7.24 0.92
CA SER A 52 19.76 -8.70 0.85
C SER A 52 18.35 -9.23 0.58
N GLU A 53 18.26 -10.49 0.15
CA GLU A 53 16.97 -11.17 -0.05
C GLU A 53 16.13 -11.21 1.25
N GLU A 54 16.75 -11.40 2.41
CA GLU A 54 16.07 -11.37 3.71
C GLU A 54 15.47 -9.98 4.01
N GLN A 55 16.21 -8.90 3.71
CA GLN A 55 15.72 -7.54 3.88
C GLN A 55 14.56 -7.23 2.94
N LEU A 56 14.63 -7.70 1.69
CA LEU A 56 13.55 -7.57 0.72
C LEU A 56 12.31 -8.39 1.14
N THR A 57 12.53 -9.59 1.68
CA THR A 57 11.45 -10.45 2.21
C THR A 57 10.74 -9.73 3.36
N ARG A 58 11.49 -9.22 4.34
CA ARG A 58 10.93 -8.46 5.45
C ARG A 58 10.16 -7.23 4.98
N LEU A 59 10.67 -6.52 3.97
CA LEU A 59 10.03 -5.35 3.36
C LEU A 59 8.67 -5.72 2.74
N VAL A 60 8.57 -6.85 2.05
CA VAL A 60 7.30 -7.35 1.48
C VAL A 60 6.36 -7.84 2.58
N ASP A 61 6.87 -8.51 3.61
CA ASP A 61 6.07 -9.02 4.73
C ASP A 61 5.40 -7.89 5.50
N VAL A 62 6.14 -6.83 5.87
CA VAL A 62 5.57 -5.68 6.58
C VAL A 62 4.46 -5.03 5.76
N LEU A 63 4.67 -4.84 4.45
CA LEU A 63 3.63 -4.28 3.58
C LEU A 63 2.40 -5.20 3.52
N GLY A 64 2.61 -6.50 3.36
CA GLY A 64 1.54 -7.49 3.28
C GLY A 64 0.71 -7.56 4.57
N GLU A 65 1.37 -7.57 5.73
CA GLU A 65 0.71 -7.49 7.05
C GLU A 65 -0.08 -6.19 7.21
N ALA A 66 0.50 -5.07 6.79
CA ALA A 66 -0.16 -3.78 6.89
C ALA A 66 -1.44 -3.70 6.03
N ILE A 67 -1.37 -4.20 4.79
CA ILE A 67 -2.52 -4.27 3.90
C ILE A 67 -3.62 -5.15 4.51
N ARG A 68 -3.28 -6.36 4.97
CA ARG A 68 -4.28 -7.28 5.56
C ARG A 68 -4.97 -6.68 6.77
N ALA A 69 -4.21 -6.10 7.69
CA ALA A 69 -4.75 -5.50 8.91
C ALA A 69 -5.71 -4.34 8.59
N GLU A 70 -5.32 -3.42 7.70
CA GLU A 70 -6.11 -2.22 7.43
C GLU A 70 -7.27 -2.44 6.45
N SER A 71 -7.21 -3.51 5.65
CA SER A 71 -8.30 -3.90 4.76
C SER A 71 -9.44 -4.60 5.49
N GLN A 72 -9.19 -5.14 6.69
CA GLN A 72 -10.20 -5.77 7.55
C GLN A 72 -10.70 -4.86 8.68
N ALA A 73 -10.04 -3.72 8.90
CA ALA A 73 -10.39 -2.76 9.94
C ALA A 73 -11.48 -1.74 9.54
N GLY A 74 -12.09 -1.91 8.36
CA GLY A 74 -13.11 -1.03 7.79
C GLY A 74 -14.46 -1.69 7.65
#